data_AF-A0A2U2BS62-F1
#
_entry.id   AF-A0A2U2BS62-F1
#
_cell.length_a   1.000
_cell.length_b   1.000
_cell.length_c   1.000
_cell.angle_alpha   90.00
_cell.angle_beta   90.00
_cell.angle_gamma   90.00
#
_symmetry.space_group_name_H-M   'P 1'
#
loop_
_entity.id
_entity.type
_entity.pdbx_description
1 polymer ?
#
loop_
_entity_poly.entity_id
_entity_poly.type
_entity_poly.pdbx_seq_one_letter_code
_entity_poly.pdbx_strand_id
1 'polypeptide(L)'
;MRPPDRGGAARPCCKGRPVMPKWFITLFASLAFALASAAPAPAQIDADGDGSPRGADCDDSDASRYPGNDEIADRDGHDEDCDPETFGTRDDDGDGFVPDWACNVDAGGRRYCGRDCDDAVRAIHPLQIDICNRRDDNCNGEIDEDQPCDTLRAVMDEAEADAAEARSEARIDDMTDSGDIIENGTQIDPRVVLGSAAQAIAGGGGQGACADAVQGRVAWNYQGQTQWAANNVASLCEGAEASTEPAACFEQAMHGGVARADGSDRWSWGEALELCRGTGSAADSIACFEAEIAGGAATAAAIDRCDGRF
;
A
#
# COMPACT_ATOMS: atom_id res chain seq x y z
N MET A 1 12.78 95.24 -27.83
CA MET A 1 11.52 96.01 -27.97
C MET A 1 10.33 95.05 -28.11
N ARG A 2 9.11 95.52 -27.77
CA ARG A 2 7.76 94.91 -27.98
C ARG A 2 7.02 95.77 -29.05
N PRO A 3 5.75 95.51 -29.48
CA PRO A 3 4.96 94.27 -29.65
C PRO A 3 4.88 94.01 -31.20
N PRO A 4 3.77 93.74 -31.95
CA PRO A 4 2.39 93.21 -31.70
C PRO A 4 2.27 91.70 -32.03
N ASP A 5 1.18 90.94 -31.83
CA ASP A 5 -0.21 91.11 -31.32
C ASP A 5 -1.36 91.01 -32.36
N ARG A 6 -2.52 90.46 -31.92
CA ARG A 6 -3.76 89.99 -32.59
C ARG A 6 -3.71 88.55 -33.14
N GLY A 7 -4.69 87.67 -32.89
CA GLY A 7 -5.89 87.68 -32.03
C GLY A 7 -6.44 86.23 -31.96
N GLY A 8 -7.46 85.84 -31.19
CA GLY A 8 -8.43 86.60 -30.42
C GLY A 8 -9.81 85.92 -30.52
N ALA A 9 -10.09 84.92 -29.66
CA ALA A 9 -11.40 84.26 -29.57
C ALA A 9 -11.75 83.97 -28.10
N ALA A 10 -12.84 84.55 -27.61
CA ALA A 10 -13.21 84.55 -26.20
C ALA A 10 -14.08 83.33 -25.82
N ARG A 11 -13.93 82.84 -24.58
CA ARG A 11 -14.91 81.94 -23.93
C ARG A 11 -15.67 82.75 -22.87
N PRO A 12 -17.01 82.90 -22.97
CA PRO A 12 -17.76 83.75 -22.06
C PRO A 12 -18.00 83.11 -20.67
N CYS A 13 -18.15 84.00 -19.70
CA CYS A 13 -18.22 83.78 -18.26
C CYS A 13 -19.19 82.70 -17.75
N CYS A 14 -18.80 82.09 -16.62
CA CYS A 14 -19.69 81.44 -15.68
C CYS A 14 -20.89 82.34 -15.28
N LYS A 15 -22.09 81.75 -15.20
CA LYS A 15 -23.24 82.34 -14.50
C LYS A 15 -23.92 81.30 -13.60
N GLY A 16 -24.17 81.68 -12.36
CA GLY A 16 -25.24 81.13 -11.50
C GLY A 16 -25.11 79.68 -11.04
N ARG A 17 -24.55 79.46 -9.84
CA ARG A 17 -24.99 78.33 -9.00
C ARG A 17 -26.24 78.77 -8.22
N PRO A 18 -27.41 78.12 -8.35
CA PRO A 18 -28.55 78.41 -7.50
C PRO A 18 -28.29 77.88 -6.08
N VAL A 19 -28.55 78.70 -5.07
CA VAL A 19 -28.49 78.30 -3.66
C VAL A 19 -29.89 77.83 -3.27
N MET A 20 -30.07 76.54 -3.03
CA MET A 20 -31.37 76.03 -2.56
C MET A 20 -31.51 76.23 -1.06
N PRO A 21 -32.67 76.72 -0.56
CA PRO A 21 -32.90 76.85 0.86
C PRO A 21 -33.05 75.47 1.50
N LYS A 22 -32.53 75.34 2.73
CA LYS A 22 -32.93 74.29 3.67
C LYS A 22 -34.42 74.47 4.03
N TRP A 23 -34.99 73.59 4.85
CA TRP A 23 -36.42 73.61 5.25
C TRP A 23 -37.41 73.15 4.17
N PHE A 24 -37.32 71.89 3.73
CA PHE A 24 -38.52 71.08 3.44
C PHE A 24 -38.16 69.58 3.45
N ILE A 25 -38.50 68.91 4.55
CA ILE A 25 -38.49 67.45 4.68
C ILE A 25 -39.94 67.03 4.94
N THR A 26 -40.56 66.33 4.00
CA THR A 26 -41.71 65.46 4.27
C THR A 26 -41.91 64.44 3.14
N LEU A 27 -42.18 63.20 3.55
CA LEU A 27 -42.56 62.01 2.78
C LEU A 27 -43.07 62.22 1.35
N PHE A 28 -42.43 61.53 0.40
CA PHE A 28 -43.12 60.62 -0.53
C PHE A 28 -42.19 59.48 -0.92
N ALA A 29 -42.34 58.33 -0.24
CA ALA A 29 -41.70 57.09 -0.65
C ALA A 29 -42.62 56.36 -1.63
N SER A 30 -42.22 56.24 -2.90
CA SER A 30 -42.65 55.17 -3.81
C SER A 30 -41.82 55.15 -5.10
N LEU A 31 -41.10 54.04 -5.26
CA LEU A 31 -40.93 53.32 -6.52
C LEU A 31 -40.37 54.08 -7.74
N ALA A 32 -39.09 54.44 -7.69
CA ALA A 32 -38.25 54.55 -8.88
C ALA A 32 -37.21 53.42 -8.88
N PHE A 33 -37.62 52.24 -9.36
CA PHE A 33 -36.74 51.07 -9.54
C PHE A 33 -35.81 51.32 -10.74
N ALA A 34 -34.79 52.13 -10.55
CA ALA A 34 -33.74 52.36 -11.54
C ALA A 34 -32.68 51.28 -11.38
N LEU A 35 -32.65 50.34 -12.34
CA LEU A 35 -31.67 49.27 -12.41
C LEU A 35 -30.25 49.84 -12.34
N ALA A 36 -29.59 49.65 -11.20
CA ALA A 36 -28.14 49.59 -11.20
C ALA A 36 -27.78 48.34 -12.02
N SER A 37 -27.36 48.53 -13.26
CA SER A 37 -26.66 47.48 -13.99
C SER A 37 -25.46 47.10 -13.13
N ALA A 38 -25.54 45.93 -12.49
CA ALA A 38 -24.34 45.19 -12.17
C ALA A 38 -23.64 45.02 -13.52
N ALA A 39 -22.55 45.76 -13.72
CA ALA A 39 -21.60 45.37 -14.75
C ALA A 39 -21.26 43.91 -14.44
N PRO A 40 -21.27 43.00 -15.44
CA PRO A 40 -20.79 41.65 -15.18
C PRO A 40 -19.41 41.79 -14.54
N ALA A 41 -19.16 41.04 -13.47
CA ALA A 41 -17.81 40.91 -12.95
C ALA A 41 -16.89 40.59 -14.13
N PRO A 42 -15.66 41.15 -14.18
CA PRO A 42 -14.74 40.81 -15.25
C PRO A 42 -14.68 39.28 -15.31
N ALA A 43 -15.03 38.71 -16.48
CA ALA A 43 -15.07 37.28 -16.66
C ALA A 43 -13.75 36.74 -16.13
N GLN A 44 -13.83 35.93 -15.07
CA GLN A 44 -12.63 35.41 -14.46
C GLN A 44 -11.91 34.61 -15.54
N ILE A 45 -10.61 34.85 -15.68
CA ILE A 45 -9.84 34.22 -16.73
C ILE A 45 -9.59 32.80 -16.26
N ASP A 46 -10.24 31.86 -16.92
CA ASP A 46 -9.87 30.46 -17.05
C ASP A 46 -8.77 30.40 -18.14
N ALA A 47 -7.67 29.72 -17.86
CA ALA A 47 -6.41 29.87 -18.61
C ALA A 47 -6.03 28.66 -19.47
N ASP A 48 -6.37 27.46 -19.01
CA ASP A 48 -6.10 26.16 -19.63
C ASP A 48 -7.40 25.46 -20.10
N GLY A 49 -8.56 25.82 -19.54
CA GLY A 49 -9.88 25.51 -20.07
C GLY A 49 -10.67 24.46 -19.30
N ASP A 50 -10.32 24.14 -18.04
CA ASP A 50 -11.07 23.17 -17.23
C ASP A 50 -12.40 23.70 -16.66
N GLY A 51 -12.60 25.02 -16.68
CA GLY A 51 -13.79 25.71 -16.14
C GLY A 51 -13.57 26.37 -14.78
N SER A 52 -12.38 26.25 -14.19
CA SER A 52 -11.92 26.94 -13.00
C SER A 52 -11.30 28.31 -13.32
N PRO A 53 -11.50 29.33 -12.47
CA PRO A 53 -10.89 30.65 -12.67
C PRO A 53 -9.60 30.89 -11.86
N ARG A 54 -8.72 31.75 -12.39
CA ARG A 54 -7.51 32.38 -11.78
C ARG A 54 -7.58 32.75 -10.30
N GLY A 55 -7.48 31.76 -9.41
CA GLY A 55 -7.50 31.92 -7.95
C GLY A 55 -8.62 31.18 -7.20
N ALA A 56 -9.42 30.36 -7.88
CA ALA A 56 -10.01 29.15 -7.30
C ALA A 56 -9.17 27.94 -7.73
N ASP A 57 -8.74 27.93 -8.99
CA ASP A 57 -7.68 27.13 -9.57
C ASP A 57 -6.35 27.23 -8.78
N CYS A 58 -5.68 26.09 -8.57
CA CYS A 58 -4.37 25.98 -7.93
C CYS A 58 -3.19 25.98 -8.93
N ASP A 59 -3.42 25.74 -10.22
CA ASP A 59 -2.45 25.85 -11.31
C ASP A 59 -3.10 26.16 -12.67
N ASP A 60 -3.29 27.47 -12.95
CA ASP A 60 -3.75 28.08 -14.21
C ASP A 60 -2.89 27.80 -15.48
N SER A 61 -2.15 26.70 -15.48
CA SER A 61 -1.45 26.14 -16.62
C SER A 61 -1.67 24.63 -16.82
N ASP A 62 -2.47 23.98 -15.97
CA ASP A 62 -2.75 22.56 -16.00
C ASP A 62 -4.24 22.25 -15.72
N ALA A 63 -4.99 22.03 -16.80
CA ALA A 63 -6.42 21.69 -16.80
C ALA A 63 -6.79 20.34 -16.15
N SER A 64 -5.88 19.73 -15.37
CA SER A 64 -6.14 18.61 -14.48
C SER A 64 -6.08 18.99 -12.99
N ARG A 65 -5.93 20.28 -12.66
CA ARG A 65 -5.70 20.77 -11.29
C ARG A 65 -6.72 21.84 -10.87
N TYR A 66 -7.93 21.41 -10.51
CA TYR A 66 -9.04 22.32 -10.20
C TYR A 66 -9.96 21.85 -9.06
N PRO A 67 -10.58 22.79 -8.31
CA PRO A 67 -11.49 22.49 -7.20
C PRO A 67 -12.57 21.45 -7.51
N GLY A 68 -12.44 20.26 -6.89
CA GLY A 68 -13.39 19.16 -7.04
C GLY A 68 -13.26 18.35 -8.33
N ASN A 69 -12.06 18.29 -8.91
CA ASN A 69 -11.65 17.19 -9.78
C ASN A 69 -11.65 15.84 -9.01
N ASP A 70 -11.45 14.71 -9.71
CA ASP A 70 -11.19 13.42 -9.07
C ASP A 70 -9.70 13.31 -8.71
N GLU A 71 -9.38 13.17 -7.42
CA GLU A 71 -8.01 13.05 -6.89
C GLU A 71 -7.38 11.66 -7.13
N ILE A 72 -6.10 11.63 -7.51
CA ILE A 72 -5.34 10.45 -7.92
C ILE A 72 -4.15 10.21 -6.99
N ALA A 73 -4.01 8.98 -6.48
CA ALA A 73 -2.85 8.59 -5.70
C ALA A 73 -1.61 8.41 -6.60
N ASP A 74 -0.81 9.47 -6.75
CA ASP A 74 0.40 9.49 -7.59
C ASP A 74 1.72 9.75 -6.83
N ARG A 75 2.85 9.69 -7.53
CA ARG A 75 4.20 9.94 -6.96
C ARG A 75 4.79 11.29 -7.37
N ASP A 76 4.15 11.99 -8.29
CA ASP A 76 4.65 13.20 -8.94
C ASP A 76 4.33 14.46 -8.11
N GLY A 77 3.33 14.38 -7.21
CA GLY A 77 3.00 15.45 -6.27
C GLY A 77 1.78 16.27 -6.69
N HIS A 78 0.93 15.70 -7.53
CA HIS A 78 0.02 16.42 -8.42
C HIS A 78 -1.38 16.56 -7.82
N ASP A 79 -1.52 17.50 -6.91
CA ASP A 79 -2.79 17.93 -6.30
C ASP A 79 -3.81 18.32 -7.39
N GLU A 80 -4.75 17.40 -7.69
CA GLU A 80 -5.74 17.49 -8.77
C GLU A 80 -6.99 18.25 -8.36
N ASP A 81 -7.48 18.04 -7.14
CA ASP A 81 -8.72 18.62 -6.63
C ASP A 81 -8.54 19.96 -5.90
N CYS A 82 -7.29 20.45 -5.82
CA CYS A 82 -6.85 21.66 -5.11
C CYS A 82 -7.06 21.64 -3.58
N ASP A 83 -7.21 20.45 -2.98
CA ASP A 83 -7.14 20.23 -1.54
C ASP A 83 -5.88 19.40 -1.18
N PRO A 84 -4.83 20.00 -0.59
CA PRO A 84 -3.61 19.26 -0.29
C PRO A 84 -3.78 18.22 0.83
N GLU A 85 -4.96 18.09 1.45
CA GLU A 85 -5.26 17.04 2.45
C GLU A 85 -5.99 15.81 1.85
N THR A 86 -6.27 15.79 0.53
CA THR A 86 -6.73 14.61 -0.22
C THR A 86 -5.53 13.92 -0.91
N PHE A 87 -5.62 12.60 -1.15
CA PHE A 87 -4.53 11.78 -1.71
C PHE A 87 -5.06 10.66 -2.64
N GLY A 88 -6.28 10.81 -3.15
CA GLY A 88 -7.02 9.77 -3.86
C GLY A 88 -7.55 8.67 -2.92
N THR A 89 -7.92 7.53 -3.52
CA THR A 89 -8.51 6.38 -2.80
C THR A 89 -7.77 5.06 -3.07
N ARG A 90 -6.45 5.13 -3.28
CA ARG A 90 -5.64 3.91 -3.40
C ARG A 90 -5.30 3.39 -2.00
N ASP A 91 -5.46 2.10 -1.85
CA ASP A 91 -5.36 1.31 -0.62
C ASP A 91 -5.20 -0.12 -1.13
N ASP A 92 -3.97 -0.54 -1.44
CA ASP A 92 -3.70 -1.78 -2.20
C ASP A 92 -3.88 -3.05 -1.35
N ASP A 93 -3.78 -2.95 -0.02
CA ASP A 93 -4.01 -4.06 0.90
C ASP A 93 -5.36 -4.02 1.66
N GLY A 94 -6.05 -2.87 1.64
CA GLY A 94 -7.41 -2.62 2.09
C GLY A 94 -7.55 -2.30 3.58
N ASP A 95 -6.53 -1.77 4.25
CA ASP A 95 -6.53 -1.40 5.68
C ASP A 95 -7.31 -0.10 5.99
N GLY A 96 -7.58 0.72 4.98
CA GLY A 96 -8.26 2.01 5.07
C GLY A 96 -7.33 3.23 5.16
N PHE A 97 -6.04 3.08 4.87
CA PHE A 97 -5.05 4.14 4.75
C PHE A 97 -4.62 4.32 3.30
N VAL A 98 -4.00 5.47 3.02
CA VAL A 98 -3.42 5.77 1.70
C VAL A 98 -1.89 5.76 1.85
N PRO A 99 -1.15 5.20 0.89
CA PRO A 99 0.31 5.14 0.90
C PRO A 99 1.04 6.46 1.18
N ASP A 100 2.14 6.38 1.91
CA ASP A 100 3.04 7.48 2.29
C ASP A 100 3.70 8.21 1.10
N TRP A 101 3.77 7.53 -0.03
CA TRP A 101 4.33 8.06 -1.26
C TRP A 101 3.32 8.87 -2.07
N ALA A 102 2.01 8.71 -1.81
CA ALA A 102 0.96 9.54 -2.37
C ALA A 102 0.92 10.86 -1.61
N CYS A 103 1.23 11.96 -2.29
CA CYS A 103 1.50 13.24 -1.64
C CYS A 103 1.07 14.43 -2.48
N ASN A 104 0.54 15.46 -1.82
CA ASN A 104 0.23 16.76 -2.41
C ASN A 104 1.18 17.85 -1.88
N VAL A 105 1.27 18.97 -2.60
CA VAL A 105 2.13 20.10 -2.25
C VAL A 105 1.35 21.40 -2.27
N ASP A 106 1.18 22.04 -1.10
CA ASP A 106 0.46 23.31 -0.99
C ASP A 106 1.18 24.45 -1.72
N ALA A 107 0.46 25.56 -1.99
CA ALA A 107 1.03 26.75 -2.61
C ALA A 107 2.19 27.43 -1.81
N GLY A 108 2.45 26.99 -0.57
CA GLY A 108 3.59 27.37 0.25
C GLY A 108 4.79 26.41 0.15
N GLY A 109 4.65 25.30 -0.58
CA GLY A 109 5.65 24.24 -0.71
C GLY A 109 5.67 23.24 0.45
N ARG A 110 4.64 23.19 1.30
CA ARG A 110 4.49 22.11 2.30
C ARG A 110 3.97 20.87 1.61
N ARG A 111 4.66 19.74 1.82
CA ARG A 111 4.19 18.42 1.43
C ARG A 111 3.22 17.85 2.47
N TYR A 112 2.13 17.30 1.99
CA TYR A 112 1.15 16.49 2.70
C TYR A 112 1.16 15.12 2.03
N CYS A 113 0.94 14.04 2.79
CA CYS A 113 0.97 12.68 2.23
C CYS A 113 -0.04 11.78 2.94
N GLY A 114 -0.32 10.64 2.31
CA GLY A 114 -0.76 9.44 3.00
C GLY A 114 0.21 9.05 4.13
N ARG A 115 -0.16 8.01 4.88
CA ARG A 115 0.58 7.62 6.11
C ARG A 115 0.90 6.13 6.21
N ASP A 116 0.50 5.34 5.22
CA ASP A 116 0.84 3.93 5.17
C ASP A 116 2.21 3.72 4.52
N CYS A 117 3.13 3.14 5.27
CA CYS A 117 4.53 2.94 4.92
C CYS A 117 4.81 1.60 4.21
N ASP A 118 3.85 0.67 4.13
CA ASP A 118 3.97 -0.60 3.39
C ASP A 118 2.58 -1.06 2.87
N ASP A 119 2.02 -0.28 1.91
CA ASP A 119 0.78 -0.44 1.07
C ASP A 119 0.67 -1.79 0.30
N ALA A 120 1.33 -2.83 0.80
CA ALA A 120 1.18 -4.22 0.40
C ALA A 120 0.95 -5.15 1.61
N VAL A 121 0.82 -4.60 2.83
CA VAL A 121 0.82 -5.33 4.10
C VAL A 121 -0.12 -4.64 5.11
N ARG A 122 -1.40 -5.06 5.08
CA ARG A 122 -2.52 -4.63 5.96
C ARG A 122 -2.23 -4.61 7.48
N ALA A 123 -1.12 -5.20 7.92
CA ALA A 123 -0.67 -5.22 9.30
C ALA A 123 0.37 -4.13 9.64
N ILE A 124 0.74 -3.27 8.69
CA ILE A 124 1.72 -2.18 8.84
C ILE A 124 0.98 -0.88 8.51
N HIS A 125 0.52 -0.14 9.53
CA HIS A 125 -0.27 1.07 9.31
C HIS A 125 -0.41 1.98 10.55
N PRO A 126 -0.79 3.27 10.41
CA PRO A 126 -0.86 4.29 11.48
C PRO A 126 -1.70 4.05 12.74
N LEU A 127 -2.33 2.89 12.90
CA LEU A 127 -3.09 2.50 14.09
C LEU A 127 -2.62 1.19 14.72
N GLN A 128 -1.53 0.61 14.22
CA GLN A 128 -0.91 -0.59 14.77
C GLN A 128 -0.09 -0.27 16.02
N ILE A 129 0.43 -1.34 16.61
CA ILE A 129 1.34 -1.35 17.75
C ILE A 129 2.56 -2.13 17.27
N ASP A 130 3.74 -1.53 17.31
CA ASP A 130 4.98 -2.20 16.90
C ASP A 130 5.22 -3.49 17.68
N ILE A 131 5.42 -4.58 16.94
CA ILE A 131 5.93 -5.83 17.50
C ILE A 131 7.42 -5.93 17.20
N CYS A 132 8.20 -6.61 18.06
CA CYS A 132 9.65 -6.72 17.86
C CYS A 132 9.99 -7.61 16.64
N ASN A 133 9.90 -7.05 15.44
CA ASN A 133 10.10 -7.69 14.14
C ASN A 133 11.13 -6.92 13.28
N ARG A 134 11.60 -5.76 13.75
CA ARG A 134 12.53 -4.82 13.11
C ARG A 134 11.96 -4.04 11.93
N ARG A 135 10.66 -3.75 11.97
CA ARG A 135 9.92 -2.84 11.09
C ARG A 135 9.33 -1.70 11.91
N ASP A 136 8.80 -0.72 11.20
CA ASP A 136 7.94 0.34 11.71
C ASP A 136 6.52 -0.13 11.39
N ASP A 137 5.87 -0.87 12.30
CA ASP A 137 4.54 -1.43 12.04
C ASP A 137 3.46 -0.35 12.19
N ASN A 138 3.69 0.70 13.00
CA ASN A 138 2.74 1.79 13.23
C ASN A 138 2.96 3.03 12.32
N CYS A 139 3.92 2.97 11.39
CA CYS A 139 4.30 4.02 10.44
C CYS A 139 4.56 5.40 11.06
N ASN A 140 5.21 5.46 12.24
CA ASN A 140 5.55 6.71 12.92
C ASN A 140 7.00 7.19 12.66
N GLY A 141 7.84 6.35 12.06
CA GLY A 141 9.25 6.62 11.76
C GLY A 141 10.25 6.14 12.82
N GLU A 142 9.79 5.56 13.93
CA GLU A 142 10.59 4.76 14.87
C GLU A 142 10.44 3.25 14.52
N ILE A 143 11.12 2.36 15.23
CA ILE A 143 11.15 0.91 14.95
C ILE A 143 11.18 0.17 16.30
N ASP A 144 10.28 -0.80 16.48
CA ASP A 144 10.17 -1.64 17.67
C ASP A 144 9.98 -0.86 19.00
N GLU A 145 9.42 0.35 19.01
CA GLU A 145 9.37 1.22 20.21
C GLU A 145 8.19 0.99 21.16
N ASP A 146 7.03 0.53 20.67
CA ASP A 146 5.84 0.27 21.49
C ASP A 146 5.95 -1.02 22.33
N GLN A 147 6.71 -2.02 21.86
CA GLN A 147 6.92 -3.30 22.55
C GLN A 147 8.39 -3.50 22.95
N PRO A 148 8.69 -3.77 24.23
CA PRO A 148 10.06 -4.04 24.65
C PRO A 148 10.62 -5.34 24.04
N CYS A 149 11.42 -5.19 22.99
CA CYS A 149 12.21 -6.25 22.34
C CYS A 149 12.96 -7.15 23.32
N ASP A 150 13.43 -6.59 24.45
CA ASP A 150 14.10 -7.35 25.51
C ASP A 150 13.26 -8.50 26.06
N THR A 151 11.93 -8.36 26.09
CA THR A 151 11.01 -9.40 26.61
C THR A 151 10.87 -10.57 25.63
N LEU A 152 10.75 -10.26 24.33
CA LEU A 152 10.75 -11.28 23.27
C LEU A 152 12.12 -11.96 23.17
N ARG A 153 13.20 -11.19 23.25
CA ARG A 153 14.57 -11.72 23.29
C ARG A 153 14.81 -12.57 24.55
N ALA A 154 14.24 -12.22 25.70
CA ALA A 154 14.34 -13.01 26.92
C ALA A 154 13.62 -14.36 26.80
N VAL A 155 12.38 -14.41 26.29
CA VAL A 155 11.70 -15.72 26.09
C VAL A 155 12.35 -16.55 24.98
N MET A 156 13.00 -15.93 23.99
CA MET A 156 13.82 -16.66 23.00
C MET A 156 15.13 -17.17 23.62
N ASP A 157 15.86 -16.35 24.40
CA ASP A 157 17.06 -16.77 25.14
C ASP A 157 16.74 -17.91 26.13
N GLU A 158 15.59 -17.83 26.83
CA GLU A 158 15.09 -18.88 27.74
C GLU A 158 14.73 -20.16 26.97
N ALA A 159 14.01 -20.05 25.85
CA ALA A 159 13.69 -21.20 25.00
C ALA A 159 14.95 -21.83 24.36
N GLU A 160 15.96 -21.04 24.01
CA GLU A 160 17.26 -21.53 23.54
C GLU A 160 18.06 -22.19 24.67
N ALA A 161 17.98 -21.68 25.90
CA ALA A 161 18.59 -22.30 27.07
C ALA A 161 17.93 -23.64 27.41
N ASP A 162 16.60 -23.70 27.45
CA ASP A 162 15.83 -24.94 27.64
C ASP A 162 16.13 -25.96 26.53
N ALA A 163 16.21 -25.51 25.27
CA ALA A 163 16.60 -26.36 24.14
C ALA A 163 18.07 -26.82 24.23
N ALA A 164 18.97 -26.01 24.79
CA ALA A 164 20.36 -26.39 25.03
C ALA A 164 20.49 -27.40 26.18
N GLU A 165 19.70 -27.25 27.26
CA GLU A 165 19.65 -28.20 28.37
C GLU A 165 19.07 -29.54 27.93
N ALA A 166 17.95 -29.54 27.18
CA ALA A 166 17.38 -30.75 26.57
C ALA A 166 18.37 -31.45 25.60
N ARG A 167 19.16 -30.69 24.83
CA ARG A 167 20.25 -31.25 24.00
C ARG A 167 21.42 -31.80 24.84
N SER A 168 21.61 -31.30 26.06
CA SER A 168 22.64 -31.78 26.98
C SER A 168 22.24 -33.10 27.65
N GLU A 169 20.95 -33.27 27.98
CA GLU A 169 20.39 -34.53 28.51
C GLU A 169 20.18 -35.59 27.42
N ALA A 170 19.93 -35.16 26.17
CA ALA A 170 19.93 -36.05 25.00
C ALA A 170 21.33 -36.54 24.58
N ARG A 171 22.39 -36.15 25.31
CA ARG A 171 23.71 -36.78 25.18
C ARG A 171 23.61 -38.21 25.73
N ILE A 172 23.70 -39.17 24.81
CA ILE A 172 23.74 -40.61 25.12
C ILE A 172 24.98 -40.94 25.96
N ASP A 173 24.82 -40.86 27.28
CA ASP A 173 25.77 -41.33 28.30
C ASP A 173 25.28 -42.65 28.95
N ASP A 174 24.67 -43.55 28.15
CA ASP A 174 24.53 -44.97 28.53
C ASP A 174 24.40 -45.90 27.31
N MET A 175 25.53 -46.41 26.79
CA MET A 175 25.56 -47.61 25.93
C MET A 175 26.96 -48.25 25.80
N THR A 176 27.78 -48.19 26.85
CA THR A 176 29.06 -48.93 26.92
C THR A 176 29.17 -49.90 28.10
N ASP A 177 28.10 -50.10 28.87
CA ASP A 177 27.96 -51.27 29.73
C ASP A 177 26.99 -52.28 29.09
N SER A 178 27.35 -53.57 29.16
CA SER A 178 26.48 -54.72 28.94
C SER A 178 25.81 -54.91 27.56
N GLY A 179 26.62 -55.34 26.58
CA GLY A 179 26.34 -56.57 25.80
C GLY A 179 25.34 -56.57 24.63
N ASP A 180 25.73 -57.27 23.56
CA ASP A 180 24.89 -57.89 22.52
C ASP A 180 23.57 -57.21 22.08
N ILE A 181 23.64 -56.45 20.97
CA ILE A 181 22.66 -56.63 19.86
C ILE A 181 23.41 -56.65 18.52
N ILE A 182 23.64 -57.86 17.99
CA ILE A 182 23.79 -58.08 16.54
C ILE A 182 22.70 -59.06 16.10
N GLU A 183 21.54 -58.55 15.69
CA GLU A 183 20.58 -59.31 14.90
C GLU A 183 20.22 -58.53 13.63
N ASN A 184 20.33 -59.20 12.47
CA ASN A 184 19.97 -58.73 11.13
C ASN A 184 20.72 -57.53 10.50
N GLY A 185 22.02 -57.41 10.79
CA GLY A 185 23.06 -57.38 9.75
C GLY A 185 23.04 -56.28 8.66
N THR A 186 22.25 -55.21 8.81
CA THR A 186 22.23 -54.09 7.86
C THR A 186 22.83 -52.86 8.53
N GLN A 187 24.08 -52.55 8.18
CA GLN A 187 24.79 -51.39 8.70
C GLN A 187 24.23 -50.11 8.06
N ILE A 188 23.38 -49.38 8.81
CA ILE A 188 22.97 -48.03 8.42
C ILE A 188 24.19 -47.12 8.51
N ASP A 189 24.69 -46.61 7.38
CA ASP A 189 25.84 -45.70 7.35
C ASP A 189 25.44 -44.34 7.98
N PRO A 190 26.10 -43.88 9.07
CA PRO A 190 25.81 -42.58 9.68
C PRO A 190 25.95 -41.39 8.71
N ARG A 191 26.66 -41.55 7.59
CA ARG A 191 26.75 -40.51 6.55
C ARG A 191 25.42 -40.18 5.89
N VAL A 192 24.43 -41.08 5.91
CA VAL A 192 23.08 -40.79 5.40
C VAL A 192 22.37 -39.75 6.28
N VAL A 193 22.67 -39.71 7.58
CA VAL A 193 22.09 -38.75 8.54
C VAL A 193 22.77 -37.37 8.44
N LEU A 194 24.04 -37.32 8.02
CA LEU A 194 24.81 -36.07 7.92
C LEU A 194 24.50 -35.23 6.67
N GLY A 195 23.62 -35.70 5.78
CA GLY A 195 23.04 -34.87 4.72
C GLY A 195 22.07 -33.80 5.24
N SER A 196 21.45 -34.02 6.40
CA SER A 196 20.37 -33.17 6.93
C SER A 196 20.83 -32.12 7.94
N ALA A 197 22.05 -32.21 8.44
CA ALA A 197 22.56 -31.31 9.49
C ALA A 197 23.29 -30.06 8.95
N ALA A 198 23.75 -30.07 7.70
CA ALA A 198 24.52 -28.97 7.12
C ALA A 198 23.66 -27.77 6.69
N GLN A 199 22.35 -27.95 6.51
CA GLN A 199 21.42 -26.88 6.12
C GLN A 199 21.04 -25.95 7.29
N ALA A 200 21.27 -26.35 8.54
CA ALA A 200 20.70 -25.69 9.73
C ALA A 200 21.46 -24.44 10.23
N ILE A 201 22.46 -23.95 9.50
CA ILE A 201 23.35 -22.84 9.94
C ILE A 201 23.45 -21.69 8.92
N ALA A 202 22.48 -21.56 8.02
CA ALA A 202 22.36 -20.40 7.13
C ALA A 202 20.89 -20.08 6.80
N GLY A 203 20.30 -19.12 7.53
CA GLY A 203 18.98 -18.55 7.25
C GLY A 203 17.94 -18.81 8.34
N GLY A 204 17.72 -17.82 9.20
CA GLY A 204 16.47 -17.74 9.96
C GLY A 204 15.37 -17.21 9.04
N GLY A 205 14.31 -17.99 8.85
CA GLY A 205 13.21 -17.68 7.94
C GLY A 205 12.45 -18.94 7.55
N GLY A 206 11.42 -19.29 8.33
CA GLY A 206 10.61 -20.50 8.13
C GLY A 206 11.16 -21.76 8.82
N GLN A 207 10.94 -21.89 10.13
CA GLN A 207 10.97 -23.20 10.81
C GLN A 207 9.53 -23.58 11.18
N GLY A 208 8.89 -24.33 10.29
CA GLY A 208 7.50 -24.77 10.41
C GLY A 208 7.21 -25.85 9.38
N ALA A 209 6.14 -26.61 9.59
CA ALA A 209 5.73 -27.70 8.71
C ALA A 209 5.53 -27.24 7.26
N CYS A 210 5.09 -25.99 7.04
CA CYS A 210 4.98 -25.41 5.70
C CYS A 210 6.35 -25.26 5.04
N ALA A 211 7.31 -24.60 5.71
CA ALA A 211 8.64 -24.38 5.16
C ALA A 211 9.38 -25.71 4.89
N ASP A 212 9.22 -26.69 5.78
CA ASP A 212 9.74 -28.06 5.60
C ASP A 212 9.08 -28.81 4.45
N ALA A 213 7.80 -28.51 4.13
CA ALA A 213 7.09 -29.09 3.00
C ALA A 213 7.47 -28.42 1.67
N VAL A 214 7.83 -27.13 1.67
CA VAL A 214 8.26 -26.38 0.49
C VAL A 214 9.73 -26.65 0.14
N GLN A 215 10.65 -26.37 1.07
CA GLN A 215 12.08 -26.24 0.75
C GLN A 215 12.71 -27.59 0.39
N GLY A 216 13.32 -27.65 -0.78
CA GLY A 216 13.95 -28.85 -1.33
C GLY A 216 12.96 -29.88 -1.92
N ARG A 217 11.65 -29.69 -1.77
CA ARG A 217 10.61 -30.65 -2.18
C ARG A 217 9.73 -30.12 -3.31
N VAL A 218 9.09 -28.97 -3.13
CA VAL A 218 8.19 -28.36 -4.12
C VAL A 218 9.02 -27.56 -5.13
N ALA A 219 8.75 -27.74 -6.42
CA ALA A 219 9.44 -26.99 -7.47
C ALA A 219 8.73 -25.64 -7.73
N TRP A 220 9.40 -24.51 -7.47
CA TRP A 220 8.85 -23.17 -7.74
C TRP A 220 8.72 -22.86 -9.24
N ASN A 221 9.33 -23.67 -10.11
CA ASN A 221 9.25 -23.50 -11.55
C ASN A 221 9.29 -24.82 -12.33
N TYR A 222 8.98 -24.70 -13.61
CA TYR A 222 8.98 -25.81 -14.57
C TYR A 222 10.36 -26.34 -14.98
N GLN A 223 11.45 -25.82 -14.39
CA GLN A 223 12.79 -26.41 -14.51
C GLN A 223 13.09 -27.38 -13.36
N GLY A 224 12.16 -27.57 -12.41
CA GLY A 224 12.32 -28.47 -11.28
C GLY A 224 13.20 -27.89 -10.17
N GLN A 225 13.36 -26.57 -10.09
CA GLN A 225 14.14 -25.96 -9.02
C GLN A 225 13.36 -25.97 -7.70
N THR A 226 13.86 -26.74 -6.72
CA THR A 226 13.27 -26.85 -5.38
C THR A 226 14.01 -26.06 -4.30
N GLN A 227 15.05 -25.31 -4.68
CA GLN A 227 15.70 -24.35 -3.79
C GLN A 227 15.01 -23.00 -3.93
N TRP A 228 14.24 -22.61 -2.92
CA TRP A 228 13.53 -21.34 -2.86
C TRP A 228 14.38 -20.26 -2.20
N ALA A 229 14.04 -18.99 -2.45
CA ALA A 229 14.50 -17.88 -1.62
C ALA A 229 13.71 -17.86 -0.31
N ALA A 230 14.37 -17.60 0.82
CA ALA A 230 13.76 -17.65 2.15
C ALA A 230 12.51 -16.75 2.27
N ASN A 231 12.57 -15.53 1.72
CA ASN A 231 11.44 -14.61 1.70
C ASN A 231 10.21 -15.19 0.98
N ASN A 232 10.40 -15.91 -0.14
CA ASN A 232 9.28 -16.51 -0.88
C ASN A 232 8.66 -17.69 -0.11
N VAL A 233 9.47 -18.44 0.66
CA VAL A 233 8.95 -19.48 1.57
C VAL A 233 8.15 -18.84 2.70
N ALA A 234 8.67 -17.75 3.29
CA ALA A 234 7.96 -17.00 4.33
C ALA A 234 6.61 -16.46 3.80
N SER A 235 6.59 -15.80 2.63
CA SER A 235 5.36 -15.27 2.02
C SER A 235 4.37 -16.35 1.57
N LEU A 236 4.81 -17.58 1.24
CA LEU A 236 3.87 -18.67 0.97
C LEU A 236 3.27 -19.24 2.28
N CYS A 237 4.08 -19.29 3.34
CA CYS A 237 3.74 -19.92 4.62
C CYS A 237 3.13 -18.97 5.67
N GLU A 238 2.97 -17.69 5.34
CA GLU A 238 2.51 -16.61 6.22
C GLU A 238 1.16 -16.95 6.90
N GLY A 239 1.14 -17.05 8.23
CA GLY A 239 -0.04 -17.39 9.02
C GLY A 239 -0.44 -18.88 9.00
N ALA A 240 0.29 -19.71 8.26
CA ALA A 240 0.06 -21.15 8.08
C ALA A 240 1.32 -21.99 8.33
N GLU A 241 2.24 -21.50 9.18
CA GLU A 241 3.57 -22.07 9.37
C GLU A 241 3.53 -23.53 9.86
N ALA A 242 2.49 -23.90 10.61
CA ALA A 242 2.26 -25.25 11.12
C ALA A 242 1.48 -26.18 10.14
N SER A 243 1.02 -25.67 8.99
CA SER A 243 0.26 -26.40 7.98
C SER A 243 1.14 -26.88 6.84
N THR A 244 0.76 -27.96 6.14
CA THR A 244 1.39 -28.34 4.86
C THR A 244 0.58 -27.88 3.64
N GLU A 245 -0.59 -27.28 3.86
CA GLU A 245 -1.54 -26.91 2.82
C GLU A 245 -1.04 -25.84 1.83
N PRO A 246 -0.29 -24.79 2.23
CA PRO A 246 0.27 -23.83 1.27
C PRO A 246 1.24 -24.48 0.27
N ALA A 247 2.03 -25.44 0.73
CA ALA A 247 2.94 -26.20 -0.12
C ALA A 247 2.17 -27.08 -1.13
N ALA A 248 1.12 -27.76 -0.66
CA ALA A 248 0.26 -28.61 -1.48
C ALA A 248 -0.55 -27.80 -2.51
N CYS A 249 -1.10 -26.65 -2.10
CA CYS A 249 -1.79 -25.71 -2.99
C CYS A 249 -0.86 -25.23 -4.09
N PHE A 250 0.36 -24.78 -3.74
CA PHE A 250 1.31 -24.28 -4.74
C PHE A 250 1.73 -25.37 -5.72
N GLU A 251 1.99 -26.59 -5.24
CA GLU A 251 2.29 -27.74 -6.11
C GLU A 251 1.13 -28.06 -7.06
N GLN A 252 -0.11 -28.01 -6.56
CA GLN A 252 -1.32 -28.27 -7.35
C GLN A 252 -1.59 -27.17 -8.38
N ALA A 253 -1.45 -25.88 -8.02
CA ALA A 253 -1.59 -24.77 -8.96
C ALA A 253 -0.56 -24.88 -10.09
N MET A 254 0.74 -24.98 -9.74
CA MET A 254 1.80 -24.99 -10.75
C MET A 254 1.83 -26.27 -11.60
N HIS A 255 1.65 -27.46 -11.00
CA HIS A 255 1.93 -28.75 -11.64
C HIS A 255 0.73 -29.72 -11.68
N GLY A 256 -0.37 -29.40 -11.00
CA GLY A 256 -1.60 -30.21 -10.97
C GLY A 256 -2.53 -30.03 -12.18
N GLY A 257 -2.23 -29.09 -13.08
CA GLY A 257 -3.02 -28.88 -14.31
C GLY A 257 -4.23 -27.95 -14.15
N VAL A 258 -4.24 -27.10 -13.12
CA VAL A 258 -5.32 -26.14 -12.84
C VAL A 258 -5.40 -25.11 -13.97
N ALA A 259 -6.56 -25.00 -14.62
CA ALA A 259 -6.74 -24.17 -15.82
C ALA A 259 -7.02 -22.70 -15.48
N ARG A 260 -6.34 -21.80 -16.17
CA ARG A 260 -6.49 -20.33 -16.08
C ARG A 260 -7.53 -19.80 -17.08
N ALA A 261 -7.87 -18.51 -17.00
CA ALA A 261 -8.88 -17.88 -17.86
C ALA A 261 -8.57 -17.94 -19.37
N ASP A 262 -7.30 -18.09 -19.75
CA ASP A 262 -6.85 -18.26 -21.15
C ASP A 262 -6.92 -19.71 -21.64
N GLY A 263 -7.37 -20.65 -20.79
CA GLY A 263 -7.40 -22.08 -21.07
C GLY A 263 -6.04 -22.78 -20.96
N SER A 264 -4.99 -22.10 -20.48
CA SER A 264 -3.69 -22.69 -20.19
C SER A 264 -3.60 -23.23 -18.76
N ASP A 265 -2.76 -24.23 -18.56
CA ASP A 265 -2.34 -24.78 -17.26
C ASP A 265 -0.95 -24.27 -16.84
N ARG A 266 -0.48 -23.19 -17.47
CA ARG A 266 0.89 -22.68 -17.37
C ARG A 266 0.94 -21.44 -16.50
N TRP A 267 1.06 -21.65 -15.20
CA TRP A 267 1.11 -20.61 -14.18
C TRP A 267 2.45 -19.86 -14.17
N SER A 268 2.40 -18.58 -13.81
CA SER A 268 3.58 -17.93 -13.24
C SER A 268 3.71 -18.32 -11.76
N TRP A 269 4.94 -18.40 -11.28
CA TRP A 269 5.22 -18.76 -9.88
C TRP A 269 4.71 -17.69 -8.90
N GLY A 270 4.55 -16.44 -9.34
CA GLY A 270 3.98 -15.35 -8.54
C GLY A 270 2.48 -15.54 -8.32
N GLU A 271 1.71 -15.69 -9.40
CA GLU A 271 0.26 -15.99 -9.36
C GLU A 271 -0.06 -17.20 -8.45
N ALA A 272 0.75 -18.26 -8.53
CA ALA A 272 0.58 -19.46 -7.71
C ALA A 272 0.96 -19.24 -6.23
N LEU A 273 1.89 -18.31 -5.94
CA LEU A 273 2.23 -17.94 -4.56
C LEU A 273 1.11 -17.07 -3.96
N GLU A 274 0.59 -16.11 -4.71
CA GLU A 274 -0.51 -15.23 -4.30
C GLU A 274 -1.77 -16.02 -3.94
N LEU A 275 -2.19 -16.95 -4.81
CA LEU A 275 -3.37 -17.80 -4.56
C LEU A 275 -3.21 -18.68 -3.30
N CYS A 276 -2.00 -19.19 -3.07
CA CYS A 276 -1.75 -20.22 -2.06
C CYS A 276 -1.13 -19.70 -0.76
N ARG A 277 -0.87 -18.39 -0.65
CA ARG A 277 -0.36 -17.75 0.57
C ARG A 277 -1.28 -18.06 1.75
N GLY A 278 -0.71 -18.61 2.82
CA GLY A 278 -1.39 -18.76 4.11
C GLY A 278 -2.57 -19.73 4.17
N THR A 279 -2.85 -20.49 3.09
CA THR A 279 -4.05 -21.33 3.04
C THR A 279 -4.08 -22.43 4.11
N GLY A 280 -5.23 -22.55 4.78
CA GLY A 280 -5.57 -23.67 5.66
C GLY A 280 -6.14 -24.89 4.93
N SER A 281 -6.42 -24.78 3.63
CA SER A 281 -6.95 -25.86 2.79
C SER A 281 -6.60 -25.67 1.31
N ALA A 282 -5.66 -26.47 0.80
CA ALA A 282 -5.31 -26.45 -0.62
C ALA A 282 -6.51 -26.79 -1.52
N ALA A 283 -7.37 -27.71 -1.06
CA ALA A 283 -8.54 -28.13 -1.80
C ALA A 283 -9.56 -26.99 -1.98
N ASP A 284 -9.80 -26.20 -0.94
CA ASP A 284 -10.79 -25.12 -0.99
C ASP A 284 -10.27 -23.90 -1.78
N SER A 285 -8.98 -23.55 -1.65
CA SER A 285 -8.35 -22.50 -2.46
C SER A 285 -8.40 -22.81 -3.96
N ILE A 286 -8.03 -24.03 -4.37
CA ILE A 286 -8.10 -24.44 -5.78
C ILE A 286 -9.57 -24.53 -6.26
N ALA A 287 -10.49 -25.05 -5.45
CA ALA A 287 -11.91 -25.13 -5.81
C ALA A 287 -12.56 -23.74 -5.96
N CYS A 288 -12.19 -22.76 -5.13
CA CYS A 288 -12.59 -21.37 -5.27
C CYS A 288 -12.11 -20.81 -6.61
N PHE A 289 -10.81 -20.93 -6.91
CA PHE A 289 -10.23 -20.43 -8.15
C PHE A 289 -10.87 -21.07 -9.39
N GLU A 290 -11.03 -22.40 -9.42
CA GLU A 290 -11.67 -23.09 -10.54
C GLU A 290 -13.14 -22.67 -10.74
N ALA A 291 -13.87 -22.38 -9.65
CA ALA A 291 -15.24 -21.88 -9.72
C ALA A 291 -15.31 -20.46 -10.32
N GLU A 292 -14.38 -19.56 -9.94
CA GLU A 292 -14.27 -18.22 -10.51
C GLU A 292 -13.92 -18.26 -12.01
N ILE A 293 -12.96 -19.10 -12.42
CA ILE A 293 -12.61 -19.30 -13.83
C ILE A 293 -13.80 -19.89 -14.61
N ALA A 294 -14.52 -20.86 -14.06
CA ALA A 294 -15.74 -21.40 -14.67
C ALA A 294 -16.87 -20.35 -14.76
N GLY A 295 -16.90 -19.38 -13.85
CA GLY A 295 -17.76 -18.19 -13.90
C GLY A 295 -17.35 -17.15 -14.96
N GLY A 296 -16.19 -17.31 -15.59
CA GLY A 296 -15.65 -16.39 -16.60
C GLY A 296 -14.81 -15.24 -16.03
N ALA A 297 -14.33 -15.36 -14.79
CA ALA A 297 -13.40 -14.39 -14.21
C ALA A 297 -12.05 -14.38 -14.94
N ALA A 298 -11.40 -13.21 -14.96
CA ALA A 298 -9.98 -13.13 -15.33
C ALA A 298 -9.10 -13.70 -14.21
N THR A 299 -7.99 -14.36 -14.56
CA THR A 299 -7.11 -15.07 -13.62
C THR A 299 -6.70 -14.23 -12.40
N ALA A 300 -6.19 -13.00 -12.59
CA ALA A 300 -5.79 -12.13 -11.49
C ALA A 300 -6.95 -11.83 -10.52
N ALA A 301 -8.14 -11.58 -11.05
CA ALA A 301 -9.34 -11.31 -10.25
C ALA A 301 -9.89 -12.57 -9.55
N ALA A 302 -9.60 -13.76 -10.07
CA ALA A 302 -9.91 -15.04 -9.43
C ALA A 302 -8.90 -15.37 -8.31
N ILE A 303 -7.63 -14.99 -8.47
CA ILE A 303 -6.60 -15.10 -7.43
C ILE A 303 -6.95 -14.18 -6.25
N ASP A 304 -7.18 -12.91 -6.52
CA ASP A 304 -7.57 -11.89 -5.52
C ASP A 304 -8.79 -12.31 -4.66
N ARG A 305 -9.84 -12.85 -5.28
CA ARG A 305 -11.03 -13.32 -4.56
C ARG A 305 -10.85 -14.66 -3.82
N CYS A 306 -9.78 -15.39 -4.08
CA CYS A 306 -9.54 -16.74 -3.56
C CYS A 306 -8.18 -16.88 -2.86
N ASP A 307 -7.53 -15.77 -2.47
CA ASP A 307 -6.33 -15.83 -1.63
C ASP A 307 -6.61 -16.64 -0.34
N GLY A 308 -5.58 -17.25 0.24
CA GLY A 308 -5.69 -18.40 1.14
C GLY A 308 -6.31 -18.17 2.53
N ARG A 309 -7.51 -17.59 2.63
CA ARG A 309 -8.26 -17.35 3.88
C ARG A 309 -9.31 -18.44 4.18
N PHE A 310 -9.06 -19.67 3.70
CA PHE A 310 -9.92 -20.86 3.88
C PHE A 310 -9.32 -21.83 4.91
#